data_AF-W0GK61-F1
#
_entry.id   AF-W0GK61-F1
#
_cell.length_a   1.000
_cell.length_b   1.000
_cell.length_c   1.000
_cell.angle_alpha   90.00
_cell.angle_beta   90.00
_cell.angle_gamma   90.00
#
_symmetry.space_group_name_H-M   'P 1'
#
loop_
_entity.id
_entity.type
_entity.pdbx_description
1 polymer ?
#
loop_
_entity_poly.entity_id
_entity_poly.type
_entity_poly.pdbx_seq_one_letter_code
_entity_poly.pdbx_strand_id
1 'polypeptide(L)'
;MKIVFIGAGRITRWFLDDIKNTKYHNDIIPYGIYNLTIEQEKEYQAKYQMAKVYNSLEELIDDYANYDLAYIGTSDRFSKNS
;
A
#
# COMPACT_ATOMS: atom_id res chain seq x y z
N MET A 1 2.45 12.46 -6.94
CA MET A 1 2.59 11.93 -5.57
C MET A 1 2.58 10.40 -5.61
N LYS A 2 3.70 9.77 -5.31
CA LYS A 2 3.87 8.32 -5.21
C LYS A 2 3.54 7.87 -3.78
N ILE A 3 2.60 6.95 -3.66
CA ILE A 3 2.18 6.41 -2.36
C ILE A 3 2.60 4.95 -2.26
N VAL A 4 3.20 4.56 -1.14
CA VAL A 4 3.38 3.16 -0.75
C VAL A 4 2.35 2.75 0.29
N PHE A 5 1.94 1.49 0.25
CA PHE A 5 0.87 0.94 1.08
C PHE A 5 1.42 -0.10 2.06
N ILE A 6 1.10 0.05 3.34
CA ILE A 6 1.43 -0.90 4.40
C ILE A 6 0.11 -1.55 4.85
N GLY A 7 -0.05 -2.84 4.51
CA GLY A 7 -1.24 -3.65 4.74
C GLY A 7 -2.16 -3.74 3.52
N ALA A 8 -2.68 -4.94 3.24
CA ALA A 8 -3.60 -5.22 2.12
C ALA A 8 -5.07 -5.43 2.55
N GLY A 9 -5.45 -4.83 3.69
CA GLY A 9 -6.79 -4.95 4.27
C GLY A 9 -7.88 -4.16 3.55
N ARG A 10 -9.12 -4.25 4.07
CA ARG A 10 -10.30 -3.59 3.48
C ARG A 10 -10.12 -2.09 3.30
N ILE A 11 -9.51 -1.40 4.27
CA ILE A 11 -9.34 0.05 4.22
C ILE A 11 -8.36 0.48 3.12
N THR A 12 -7.27 -0.26 2.95
CA THR A 12 -6.33 -0.07 1.84
C THR A 12 -7.03 -0.24 0.49
N ARG A 13 -7.87 -1.28 0.36
CA ARG A 13 -8.65 -1.51 -0.86
C ARG A 13 -9.54 -0.33 -1.21
N TRP A 14 -10.30 0.17 -0.23
CA TRP A 14 -11.20 1.30 -0.43
C TRP A 14 -10.44 2.56 -0.85
N PHE A 15 -9.32 2.87 -0.19
CA PHE A 15 -8.52 4.02 -0.56
C PHE A 15 -7.93 3.92 -1.98
N LEU A 16 -7.48 2.72 -2.38
CA LEU A 16 -7.01 2.49 -3.75
C LEU A 16 -8.12 2.60 -4.79
N ASP A 17 -9.32 2.11 -4.48
CA ASP A 17 -10.49 2.27 -5.34
C ASP A 17 -10.90 3.76 -5.43
N ASP A 18 -10.80 4.53 -4.35
CA ASP A 18 -11.03 5.98 -4.35
C ASP A 18 -9.98 6.74 -5.18
N ILE A 19 -8.70 6.36 -5.12
CA ILE A 19 -7.63 6.93 -5.96
C ILE A 19 -7.94 6.73 -7.45
N LYS A 20 -8.50 5.58 -7.85
CA LYS A 20 -8.87 5.34 -9.25
C LYS A 20 -10.02 6.23 -9.74
N ASN A 21 -10.91 6.64 -8.84
CA ASN A 21 -12.12 7.38 -9.19
C ASN A 21 -12.04 8.88 -8.88
N THR A 22 -10.99 9.34 -8.20
CA THR A 22 -10.82 10.77 -7.89
C THR A 22 -10.38 11.57 -9.13
N LYS A 23 -10.67 12.87 -9.12
CA LYS A 23 -10.19 13.81 -10.15
C LYS A 23 -8.66 13.93 -10.20
N TYR A 24 -7.96 13.49 -9.16
CA TYR A 24 -6.50 13.50 -9.02
C TYR A 24 -5.85 12.15 -9.40
N HIS A 25 -6.57 11.24 -10.08
CA HIS A 25 -6.06 9.89 -10.39
C HIS A 25 -4.76 9.90 -11.21
N ASN A 26 -4.49 10.97 -11.97
CA ASN A 26 -3.22 11.13 -12.70
C ASN A 26 -2.09 11.69 -11.85
N ASP A 27 -2.42 12.34 -10.72
CA ASP A 27 -1.44 12.98 -9.83
C ASP A 27 -1.03 12.06 -8.68
N ILE A 28 -1.80 10.99 -8.42
CA ILE A 28 -1.58 10.03 -7.34
C ILE A 28 -1.23 8.68 -7.94
N ILE A 29 -0.01 8.21 -7.68
CA ILE A 29 0.52 6.96 -8.22
C ILE A 29 0.60 5.95 -7.07
N PRO A 30 -0.18 4.85 -7.09
CA PRO A 30 0.04 3.71 -6.22
C PRO A 30 1.36 3.03 -6.58
N TYR A 31 2.43 3.36 -5.87
CA TYR A 31 3.80 3.00 -6.25
C TYR A 31 4.17 1.59 -5.81
N GLY A 32 3.85 1.22 -4.58
CA GLY A 32 4.13 -0.12 -4.08
C GLY A 32 3.35 -0.52 -2.84
N ILE A 33 3.44 -1.80 -2.48
CA ILE A 33 2.72 -2.39 -1.36
C ILE A 33 3.61 -3.34 -0.57
N TYR A 34 3.44 -3.32 0.75
CA TYR A 34 3.94 -4.28 1.71
C TYR A 34 2.78 -4.82 2.56
N ASN A 35 2.80 -6.10 2.88
CA ASN A 35 1.85 -6.85 3.68
C ASN A 35 2.55 -8.10 4.24
N LEU A 36 2.04 -8.64 5.35
CA LEU A 36 2.65 -9.84 5.96
C LEU A 36 2.53 -11.10 5.09
N THR A 37 1.57 -11.14 4.17
CA THR A 37 1.35 -12.27 3.26
C THR A 37 1.44 -11.82 1.80
N ILE A 38 2.31 -12.51 1.06
CA ILE A 38 2.71 -12.16 -0.31
C ILE A 38 1.62 -12.37 -1.36
N GLU A 39 0.66 -13.26 -1.11
CA GLU A 39 -0.42 -13.57 -2.06
C GLU A 39 -1.29 -12.34 -2.36
N GLN A 40 -1.66 -11.60 -1.31
CA GLN A 40 -2.48 -10.39 -1.45
C GLN A 40 -1.70 -9.23 -2.10
N GLU A 41 -0.40 -9.12 -1.86
CA GLU A 41 0.43 -8.08 -2.47
C GLU A 41 0.49 -8.24 -3.99
N LYS A 42 0.66 -9.47 -4.47
CA LYS A 42 0.71 -9.77 -5.91
C LYS A 42 -0.63 -9.49 -6.60
N GLU A 43 -1.75 -9.79 -5.94
CA GLU A 43 -3.07 -9.41 -6.44
C GLU A 43 -3.19 -7.89 -6.58
N TYR A 44 -2.75 -7.14 -5.57
CA TYR A 44 -2.83 -5.68 -5.57
C TYR A 44 -1.88 -5.07 -6.59
N GLN A 45 -0.68 -5.62 -6.75
CA GLN A 45 0.28 -5.21 -7.77
C GLN A 45 -0.36 -5.26 -9.17
N ALA A 46 -0.98 -6.40 -9.51
CA ALA A 46 -1.65 -6.57 -10.79
C ALA A 46 -2.89 -5.65 -10.91
N LYS A 47 -3.76 -5.61 -9.89
CA LYS A 47 -5.03 -4.87 -9.93
C LYS A 47 -4.83 -3.36 -10.01
N TYR A 48 -3.84 -2.82 -9.30
CA TYR A 48 -3.59 -1.37 -9.20
C TYR A 48 -2.34 -0.91 -9.94
N GLN A 49 -1.72 -1.79 -10.74
CA GLN A 49 -0.53 -1.50 -11.57
C GLN A 49 0.62 -0.92 -10.75
N MET A 50 0.86 -1.47 -9.57
CA MET A 50 1.93 -0.99 -8.69
C MET A 50 3.29 -1.42 -9.23
N ALA A 51 4.27 -0.52 -9.18
CA ALA A 51 5.60 -0.77 -9.68
C ALA A 51 6.40 -1.73 -8.78
N LYS A 52 6.11 -1.76 -7.48
CA LYS A 52 6.90 -2.50 -6.49
C LYS A 52 6.05 -3.28 -5.50
N VAL A 53 6.52 -4.48 -5.16
CA VAL A 53 6.06 -5.28 -4.02
C VAL A 53 7.26 -5.44 -3.11
N TYR A 54 7.15 -4.99 -1.87
CA TYR A 54 8.23 -5.06 -0.90
C TYR A 54 8.12 -6.36 -0.11
N ASN A 55 9.24 -7.05 0.09
CA ASN A 55 9.26 -8.33 0.83
C ASN A 55 9.40 -8.11 2.35
N SER A 56 9.80 -6.91 2.78
CA SER A 56 9.91 -6.54 4.19
C SER A 56 9.65 -5.04 4.41
N LEU A 57 9.42 -4.65 5.66
CA LEU A 57 9.33 -3.23 6.04
C LEU A 57 10.66 -2.51 5.83
N GLU A 58 11.79 -3.18 6.08
CA GLU A 58 13.12 -2.63 5.87
C GLU A 58 13.34 -2.28 4.39
N GLU A 59 12.93 -3.16 3.46
CA GLU A 59 13.02 -2.89 2.02
C GLU A 59 12.20 -1.65 1.63
N LEU A 60 11.03 -1.46 2.24
CA LEU A 60 10.20 -0.26 2.03
C LEU A 60 10.88 0.98 2.60
N ILE A 61 11.42 0.91 3.82
CA ILE A 61 12.08 2.04 4.49
C ILE A 61 13.34 2.46 3.71
N ASP A 62 14.13 1.52 3.23
CA ASP A 62 15.33 1.80 2.42
C ASP A 62 14.98 2.48 1.08
N ASP A 63 13.73 2.35 0.63
CA ASP A 63 13.21 2.95 -0.60
C ASP A 63 12.58 4.35 -0.41
N TYR A 64 12.78 4.99 0.74
CA TYR A 64 12.14 6.26 1.11
C TYR A 64 12.34 7.39 0.08
N ALA A 65 13.42 7.36 -0.70
CA ALA A 65 13.69 8.36 -1.73
C ALA A 65 12.81 8.19 -2.99
N ASN A 66 12.10 7.07 -3.14
CA ASN A 66 11.31 6.75 -4.32
C ASN A 66 9.79 6.95 -4.15
N TYR A 67 9.32 7.30 -2.95
CA TYR A 67 7.92 7.61 -2.68
C TYR A 67 7.77 8.89 -1.85
N ASP A 68 6.59 9.50 -1.93
CA ASP A 68 6.29 10.76 -1.25
C ASP A 68 5.52 10.53 0.07
N LEU A 69 4.77 9.43 0.17
CA LEU A 69 3.90 9.14 1.31
C LEU A 69 3.78 7.63 1.56
N ALA A 70 3.76 7.24 2.83
CA ALA A 70 3.40 5.89 3.25
C ALA A 70 1.99 5.89 3.87
N TYR A 71 1.09 5.08 3.31
CA TYR A 71 -0.26 4.85 3.84
C TYR A 71 -0.28 3.60 4.71
N ILE A 72 -0.68 3.73 5.97
CA ILE A 72 -0.75 2.63 6.94
C ILE A 72 -2.21 2.18 7.07
N GLY A 73 -2.55 1.06 6.46
CA GLY A 73 -3.89 0.45 6.45
C GLY A 73 -3.98 -0.87 7.22
N THR A 74 -3.00 -1.15 8.08
CA THR A 74 -3.01 -2.31 8.96
C THR A 74 -4.05 -2.16 10.07
N SER A 75 -4.57 -3.26 10.60
CA SER A 75 -5.39 -3.20 11.81
C SER A 75 -4.57 -2.71 13.00
N ASP A 76 -5.24 -2.08 13.95
CA ASP A 76 -4.67 -1.77 15.27
C ASP A 76 -4.43 -3.09 16.01
N ARG A 77 -3.33 -3.78 15.72
CA ARG A 77 -2.95 -4.97 16.47
C ARG A 77 -2.32 -4.56 17.80
N PHE A 78 -3.13 -3.91 18.63
CA PHE A 78 -2.96 -3.68 20.07
C PHE A 78 -4.30 -3.72 20.83
N SER A 79 -5.34 -4.38 20.32
CA SER A 79 -6.47 -4.78 21.19
C SER A 79 -6.15 -6.13 21.85
N LYS A 80 -5.50 -6.05 23.02
CA LYS A 80 -5.52 -6.98 24.16
C LYS A 80 -5.80 -8.47 23.86
N ASN A 81 -4.84 -9.32 24.23
CA ASN A 81 -5.17 -10.58 24.89
C ASN A 81 -6.28 -10.31 25.92
N SER A 82 -7.50 -10.77 25.62
CA SER A 82 -8.65 -10.78 26.52
C SER A 82 -9.13 -12.22 26.57
#